data_AF-A0A4E0R4R8-F1
#
_entry.id   AF-A0A4E0R4R8-F1
#
_cell.length_a   1.000
_cell.length_b   1.000
_cell.length_c   1.000
_cell.angle_alpha   90.00
_cell.angle_beta   90.00
_cell.angle_gamma   90.00
#
_symmetry.space_group_name_H-M   'P 1'
#
loop_
_entity.id
_entity.type
_entity.pdbx_description
1 polymer ?
#
loop_
_entity_poly.entity_id
_entity_poly.type
_entity_poly.pdbx_seq_one_letter_code
_entity_poly.pdbx_strand_id
1 'polypeptide(L)'
;MIYLEIQNSGVEKLLLPKFESAKQGLKYEKFDYVLADFDGVLHSLHTVHNDKSKIMISISLNFYSELQDYRAGKLLGREYGEHLCEKLENGASVSIIYDLKAIPPGHGQPASQIALLKINCFSAVFKRFFEFHVLGEEAVGSKRAVIHYRTDETLFVRALADRVTVMFSTVFKDPDDVAIRKVFLQELTEVQRRIHRAPQVLYSQGTPSTELQGTSAAVGDNVAYVTFVLFPRHLTE
;
A
#
# COMPACT_ATOMS: atom_id res chain seq x y z
N MET A 1 -11.81 -16.20 7.12
CA MET A 1 -11.01 -15.56 6.06
C MET A 1 -9.55 -15.62 6.50
N ILE A 2 -8.67 -16.31 5.75
CA ILE A 2 -7.25 -16.52 6.15
C ILE A 2 -6.36 -15.37 5.66
N TYR A 3 -6.51 -14.97 4.40
CA TYR A 3 -5.82 -13.80 3.84
C TYR A 3 -6.67 -12.54 4.04
N LEU A 4 -6.03 -11.41 4.36
CA LEU A 4 -6.72 -10.13 4.39
C LEU A 4 -7.17 -9.73 2.98
N GLU A 5 -8.35 -9.13 2.90
CA GLU A 5 -8.80 -8.48 1.66
C GLU A 5 -7.88 -7.30 1.36
N ILE A 6 -7.48 -7.19 0.08
CA ILE A 6 -6.57 -6.16 -0.40
C ILE A 6 -7.28 -4.84 -0.70
N GLN A 7 -8.55 -4.92 -1.07
CA GLN A 7 -9.38 -3.75 -1.37
C GLN A 7 -10.09 -3.27 -0.11
N ASN A 8 -10.31 -1.95 -0.01
CA ASN A 8 -11.16 -1.41 1.03
C ASN A 8 -12.63 -1.69 0.69
N SER A 9 -13.17 -2.77 1.24
CA SER A 9 -14.55 -3.20 1.04
C SER A 9 -15.59 -2.15 1.49
N GLY A 10 -15.24 -1.23 2.40
CA GLY A 10 -16.10 -0.12 2.78
C GLY A 10 -16.21 0.93 1.68
N VAL A 11 -15.09 1.33 1.09
CA VAL A 11 -15.01 2.26 -0.05
C VAL A 11 -15.83 1.73 -1.23
N GLU A 12 -15.61 0.46 -1.59
CA GLU A 12 -16.33 -0.17 -2.70
C GLU A 12 -17.84 -0.20 -2.48
N LYS A 13 -18.28 -0.66 -1.29
CA LYS A 13 -19.72 -0.74 -0.93
C LYS A 13 -20.42 0.62 -0.92
N LEU A 14 -19.71 1.71 -0.60
CA LEU A 14 -20.27 3.05 -0.66
C LEU A 14 -20.40 3.58 -2.09
N LEU A 15 -19.44 3.27 -2.96
CA LEU A 15 -19.38 3.79 -4.33
C LEU A 15 -20.28 3.02 -5.30
N LEU A 16 -20.37 1.69 -5.17
CA LEU A 16 -21.14 0.84 -6.07
C LEU A 16 -22.59 1.32 -6.26
N PRO A 17 -23.40 1.53 -5.20
CA PRO A 17 -24.78 1.98 -5.35
C PRO A 17 -24.89 3.37 -6.00
N LYS A 18 -23.88 4.24 -5.80
CA LYS A 18 -23.87 5.59 -6.38
C LYS A 18 -23.61 5.54 -7.89
N PHE A 19 -22.68 4.69 -8.32
CA PHE A 19 -22.41 4.46 -9.74
C PHE A 19 -23.57 3.75 -10.44
N GLU A 20 -24.20 2.77 -9.79
CA GLU A 20 -25.41 2.11 -10.29
C GLU A 20 -26.58 3.09 -10.45
N SER A 21 -26.84 3.90 -9.42
CA SER A 21 -27.92 4.90 -9.45
C SER A 21 -27.70 5.92 -10.55
N ALA A 22 -26.47 6.40 -10.73
CA ALA A 22 -26.11 7.33 -11.80
C ALA A 22 -26.38 6.75 -13.19
N LYS A 23 -26.04 5.46 -13.41
CA LYS A 23 -26.30 4.76 -14.68
C LYS A 23 -27.79 4.57 -14.96
N GLN A 24 -28.59 4.37 -13.92
CA GLN A 24 -30.05 4.29 -14.02
C GLN A 24 -30.72 5.65 -14.25
N GLY A 25 -29.94 6.75 -14.34
CA GLY A 25 -30.47 8.10 -14.48
C GLY A 25 -31.19 8.59 -13.23
N LEU A 26 -30.95 7.96 -12.08
CA LEU A 26 -31.52 8.41 -10.81
C LEU A 26 -30.88 9.71 -10.36
N LYS A 27 -31.60 10.42 -9.48
CA LYS A 27 -31.15 11.70 -8.94
C LYS A 27 -29.86 11.53 -8.13
N TYR A 28 -28.89 12.41 -8.36
CA TYR A 28 -27.68 12.46 -7.55
C TYR A 28 -27.95 12.97 -6.13
N GLU A 29 -27.53 12.19 -5.15
CA GLU A 29 -27.71 12.49 -3.73
C GLU A 29 -26.41 12.99 -3.11
N LYS A 30 -26.54 13.91 -2.13
CA LYS A 30 -25.39 14.32 -1.33
C LYS A 30 -24.96 13.14 -0.47
N PHE A 31 -23.65 12.92 -0.35
CA PHE A 31 -23.08 11.95 0.55
C PHE A 31 -21.70 12.44 1.01
N ASP A 32 -21.28 12.05 2.21
CA ASP A 32 -20.06 12.50 2.86
C ASP A 32 -19.69 11.49 3.96
N TYR A 33 -18.59 10.76 3.76
CA TYR A 33 -18.13 9.71 4.65
C TYR A 33 -16.62 9.74 4.80
N VAL A 34 -16.16 9.42 6.00
CA VAL A 34 -14.76 9.12 6.28
C VAL A 34 -14.64 7.68 6.74
N LEU A 35 -13.75 6.92 6.12
CA LEU A 35 -13.47 5.52 6.44
C LEU A 35 -12.01 5.38 6.85
N ALA A 36 -11.75 4.62 7.92
CA ALA A 36 -10.40 4.23 8.28
C ALA A 36 -9.98 2.93 7.55
N ASP A 37 -8.69 2.79 7.34
CA ASP A 37 -8.03 1.57 6.86
C ASP A 37 -6.84 1.26 7.81
N PHE A 38 -6.20 0.12 7.64
CA PHE A 38 -4.98 -0.23 8.38
C PHE A 38 -3.89 0.83 8.19
N ASP A 39 -2.91 0.83 9.10
CA ASP A 39 -1.72 1.71 9.04
C ASP A 39 -2.05 3.21 9.20
N GLY A 40 -3.17 3.52 9.85
CA GLY A 40 -3.59 4.89 10.14
C GLY A 40 -4.05 5.66 8.89
N VAL A 41 -4.40 4.94 7.83
CA VAL A 41 -4.90 5.52 6.58
C VAL A 41 -6.35 5.95 6.73
N LEU A 42 -6.69 7.10 6.14
CA LEU A 42 -8.06 7.62 6.09
C LEU A 42 -8.50 7.84 4.64
N HIS A 43 -9.71 7.42 4.31
CA HIS A 43 -10.39 7.73 3.06
C HIS A 43 -11.52 8.73 3.34
N SER A 44 -11.57 9.84 2.59
CA SER A 44 -12.67 10.80 2.57
C SER A 44 -13.42 10.66 1.25
N LEU A 45 -14.72 10.40 1.29
CA LEU A 45 -15.57 10.21 0.12
C LEU A 45 -16.77 11.13 0.23
N HIS A 46 -16.91 12.07 -0.69
CA HIS A 46 -18.02 13.00 -0.65
C HIS A 46 -18.40 13.54 -2.03
N THR A 47 -19.64 14.00 -2.18
CA THR A 47 -20.02 14.82 -3.35
C THR A 47 -19.33 16.17 -3.31
N VAL A 48 -18.82 16.64 -4.45
CA VAL A 48 -18.18 17.96 -4.55
C VAL A 48 -19.15 19.07 -4.14
N HIS A 49 -18.63 20.09 -3.44
CA HIS A 49 -19.43 21.23 -3.01
C HIS A 49 -20.09 21.91 -4.22
N ASN A 50 -21.42 22.09 -4.16
CA ASN A 50 -22.27 22.61 -5.24
C ASN A 50 -22.39 21.76 -6.52
N ASP A 51 -21.76 20.57 -6.60
CA ASP A 51 -21.91 19.67 -7.74
C ASP A 51 -22.10 18.23 -7.28
N LYS A 52 -23.37 17.83 -7.11
CA LYS A 52 -23.74 16.45 -6.71
C LYS A 52 -23.45 15.42 -7.80
N SER A 53 -23.21 15.85 -9.05
CA SER A 53 -22.85 14.94 -10.13
C SER A 53 -21.38 14.52 -10.09
N LYS A 54 -20.58 15.07 -9.18
CA LYS A 54 -19.17 14.69 -9.03
C LYS A 54 -18.91 14.15 -7.63
N ILE A 55 -18.15 13.06 -7.58
CA ILE A 55 -17.69 12.45 -6.35
C ILE A 55 -16.19 12.69 -6.22
N MET A 56 -15.78 13.27 -5.09
CA MET A 56 -14.39 13.35 -4.66
C MET A 56 -14.09 12.15 -3.76
N ILE A 57 -12.96 11.49 -4.02
CA ILE A 57 -12.39 10.45 -3.16
C ILE A 57 -10.96 10.88 -2.85
N SER A 58 -10.66 11.08 -1.57
CA SER A 58 -9.34 11.47 -1.10
C SER A 58 -8.82 10.40 -0.14
N ILE A 59 -7.51 10.16 -0.16
CA ILE A 59 -6.81 9.29 0.79
C ILE A 59 -5.72 10.09 1.49
N SER A 60 -5.58 9.88 2.80
CA SER A 60 -4.52 10.47 3.62
C SER A 60 -3.63 9.36 4.18
N LEU A 61 -2.33 9.44 3.90
CA LEU A 61 -1.29 8.56 4.40
C LEU A 61 -0.16 9.40 5.00
N ASN A 62 0.23 9.10 6.24
CA ASN A 62 1.25 9.87 6.95
C ASN A 62 2.65 9.81 6.31
N PHE A 63 2.91 8.77 5.50
CA PHE A 63 4.20 8.48 4.85
C PHE A 63 4.13 8.68 3.33
N TYR A 64 3.12 9.37 2.80
CA TYR A 64 2.98 9.54 1.35
C TYR A 64 4.15 10.30 0.72
N SER A 65 4.72 11.29 1.41
CA SER A 65 5.90 12.03 0.95
C SER A 65 7.08 11.09 0.66
N GLU A 66 7.28 10.07 1.49
CA GLU A 66 8.33 9.06 1.29
C GLU A 66 8.05 8.19 0.05
N LEU A 67 6.78 7.93 -0.26
CA LEU A 67 6.39 7.20 -1.48
C LEU A 67 6.60 8.04 -2.75
N GLN A 68 6.54 9.36 -2.67
CA GLN A 68 6.73 10.26 -3.82
C GLN A 68 8.15 10.16 -4.39
N ASP A 69 9.16 9.94 -3.54
CA ASP A 69 10.55 9.70 -3.96
C ASP A 69 10.70 8.47 -4.88
N TYR A 70 9.74 7.54 -4.80
CA TYR A 70 9.67 6.33 -5.62
C TYR A 70 8.63 6.42 -6.75
N ARG A 71 8.33 7.65 -7.21
CA ARG A 71 7.48 7.93 -8.37
C ARG A 71 6.00 7.51 -8.20
N ALA A 72 5.48 7.55 -6.98
CA ALA A 72 4.06 7.25 -6.71
C ALA A 72 3.09 8.03 -7.60
N GLY A 73 3.30 9.34 -7.78
CA GLY A 73 2.44 10.15 -8.66
C GLY A 73 2.40 9.66 -10.12
N LYS A 74 3.51 9.16 -10.66
CA LYS A 74 3.56 8.61 -12.03
C LYS A 74 2.77 7.30 -12.14
N LEU A 75 2.84 6.44 -11.11
CA LEU A 75 2.07 5.21 -11.07
C LEU A 75 0.57 5.53 -10.97
N LEU A 76 0.19 6.41 -10.05
CA LEU A 76 -1.20 6.82 -9.85
C LEU A 76 -1.79 7.50 -11.10
N GLY A 77 -1.00 8.30 -11.82
CA GLY A 77 -1.44 8.89 -13.09
C GLY A 77 -1.71 7.85 -14.18
N ARG A 78 -1.03 6.69 -14.16
CA ARG A 78 -1.34 5.56 -15.07
C ARG A 78 -2.60 4.82 -14.66
N GLU A 79 -2.81 4.64 -13.36
CA GLU A 79 -3.98 3.93 -12.82
C GLU A 79 -5.28 4.75 -12.98
N TYR A 80 -5.24 6.02 -12.58
CA TYR A 80 -6.44 6.85 -12.46
C TYR A 80 -6.60 7.88 -13.58
N GLY A 81 -5.58 8.10 -14.40
CA GLY A 81 -5.66 8.95 -15.59
C GLY A 81 -6.22 10.34 -15.32
N GLU A 82 -7.25 10.71 -16.09
CA GLU A 82 -7.95 12.00 -15.97
C GLU A 82 -8.72 12.19 -14.67
N HIS A 83 -8.98 11.11 -13.92
CA HIS A 83 -9.65 11.19 -12.63
C HIS A 83 -8.73 11.69 -11.51
N LEU A 84 -7.40 11.67 -11.70
CA LEU A 84 -6.46 12.14 -10.69
C LEU A 84 -6.45 13.68 -10.62
N CYS A 85 -6.68 14.23 -9.42
CA CYS A 85 -6.68 15.67 -9.21
C CYS A 85 -5.25 16.22 -9.11
N GLU A 86 -4.95 17.30 -9.84
CA GLU A 86 -3.71 18.06 -9.64
C GLU A 86 -3.70 18.82 -8.30
N LYS A 87 -4.85 19.41 -7.96
CA LYS A 87 -5.05 20.11 -6.70
C LYS A 87 -5.68 19.17 -5.68
N LEU A 88 -4.93 18.89 -4.62
CA LEU A 88 -5.35 18.02 -3.53
C LEU A 88 -6.33 18.74 -2.60
N GLU A 89 -7.21 17.96 -1.98
CA GLU A 89 -7.99 18.39 -0.83
C GLU A 89 -7.08 18.64 0.38
N ASN A 90 -7.48 19.54 1.28
CA ASN A 90 -6.67 19.85 2.45
C ASN A 90 -6.47 18.61 3.34
N GLY A 91 -5.21 18.29 3.66
CA GLY A 91 -4.85 17.09 4.44
C GLY A 91 -4.87 15.77 3.67
N ALA A 92 -5.23 15.78 2.38
CA ALA A 92 -5.16 14.60 1.53
C ALA A 92 -3.76 14.41 0.93
N SER A 93 -3.37 13.15 0.76
CA SER A 93 -2.17 12.74 0.05
C SER A 93 -2.44 12.58 -1.44
N VAL A 94 -3.60 12.02 -1.78
CA VAL A 94 -4.09 11.82 -3.16
C VAL A 94 -5.58 12.11 -3.19
N SER A 95 -6.04 12.79 -4.23
CA SER A 95 -7.46 13.04 -4.48
C SER A 95 -7.79 12.60 -5.91
N ILE A 96 -8.91 11.92 -6.08
CA ILE A 96 -9.47 11.52 -7.37
C ILE A 96 -10.93 11.98 -7.47
N ILE A 97 -11.35 12.37 -8.67
CA ILE A 97 -12.69 12.86 -8.95
C ILE A 97 -13.34 12.07 -10.07
N TYR A 98 -14.57 11.60 -9.82
CA TYR A 98 -15.39 10.92 -10.81
C TYR A 98 -16.64 11.72 -11.13
N ASP A 99 -16.90 11.95 -12.41
CA ASP A 99 -18.16 12.52 -12.89
C ASP A 99 -19.18 11.40 -13.11
N LEU A 100 -20.25 11.43 -12.32
CA LEU A 100 -21.36 10.47 -12.37
C LEU A 100 -22.10 10.50 -13.71
N LYS A 101 -21.95 11.55 -14.52
CA LYS A 101 -22.53 11.65 -15.86
C LYS A 101 -21.71 10.90 -16.91
N ALA A 102 -20.45 10.60 -16.63
CA ALA A 102 -19.48 10.05 -17.58
C ALA A 102 -18.87 8.72 -17.09
N ILE A 103 -19.62 7.95 -16.28
CA ILE A 103 -19.13 6.66 -15.79
C ILE A 103 -19.08 5.64 -16.94
N PRO A 104 -17.95 4.91 -17.11
CA PRO A 104 -17.84 3.84 -18.10
C PRO A 104 -18.93 2.76 -17.94
N PRO A 105 -19.34 2.06 -19.02
CA PRO A 105 -20.41 1.07 -18.97
C PRO A 105 -20.20 -0.06 -17.94
N GLY A 106 -18.94 -0.37 -17.60
CA GLY A 106 -18.52 -1.30 -16.54
C GLY A 106 -18.45 -0.68 -15.14
N HIS A 107 -19.58 -0.23 -14.60
CA HIS A 107 -19.72 0.44 -13.28
C HIS A 107 -19.02 -0.23 -12.06
N GLY A 108 -18.86 -1.55 -12.04
CA GLY A 108 -18.11 -2.23 -10.98
C GLY A 108 -16.61 -1.95 -11.01
N GLN A 109 -16.02 -1.78 -12.21
CA GLN A 109 -14.58 -1.61 -12.37
C GLN A 109 -14.05 -0.34 -11.69
N PRO A 110 -14.66 0.85 -11.85
CA PRO A 110 -14.21 2.04 -11.13
C PRO A 110 -14.27 1.89 -9.62
N ALA A 111 -15.36 1.33 -9.07
CA ALA A 111 -15.49 1.17 -7.62
C ALA A 111 -14.41 0.23 -7.06
N SER A 112 -14.17 -0.92 -7.70
CA SER A 112 -13.11 -1.86 -7.31
C SER A 112 -11.71 -1.24 -7.46
N GLN A 113 -11.46 -0.48 -8.52
CA GLN A 113 -10.17 0.19 -8.73
C GLN A 113 -9.90 1.28 -7.68
N ILE A 114 -10.93 2.05 -7.29
CA ILE A 114 -10.84 3.05 -6.23
C ILE A 114 -10.62 2.37 -4.87
N ALA A 115 -11.23 1.21 -4.64
CA ALA A 115 -11.02 0.45 -3.41
C ALA A 115 -9.57 -0.05 -3.23
N LEU A 116 -8.76 -0.09 -4.30
CA LEU A 116 -7.34 -0.43 -4.28
C LEU A 116 -6.41 0.78 -4.07
N LEU A 117 -6.95 1.98 -3.82
CA LEU A 117 -6.16 3.22 -3.79
C LEU A 117 -4.97 3.19 -2.82
N LYS A 118 -5.13 2.59 -1.63
CA LYS A 118 -4.02 2.39 -0.68
C LYS A 118 -2.92 1.53 -1.29
N ILE A 119 -3.28 0.41 -1.91
CA ILE A 119 -2.33 -0.51 -2.55
C ILE A 119 -1.63 0.15 -3.73
N ASN A 120 -2.36 0.92 -4.53
CA ASN A 120 -1.77 1.62 -5.66
C ASN A 120 -0.75 2.67 -5.21
N CYS A 121 -0.98 3.33 -4.06
CA CYS A 121 0.03 4.21 -3.45
C CYS A 121 1.29 3.43 -3.03
N PHE A 122 1.13 2.33 -2.27
CA PHE A 122 2.25 1.51 -1.79
C PHE A 122 3.01 0.80 -2.92
N SER A 123 2.33 0.40 -3.99
CA SER A 123 2.92 -0.36 -5.09
C SER A 123 4.06 0.39 -5.78
N ALA A 124 4.08 1.73 -5.68
CA ALA A 124 5.12 2.56 -6.25
C ALA A 124 6.53 2.19 -5.77
N VAL A 125 6.72 1.98 -4.46
CA VAL A 125 8.03 1.61 -3.93
C VAL A 125 8.45 0.22 -4.42
N PHE A 126 7.54 -0.75 -4.43
CA PHE A 126 7.86 -2.10 -4.88
C PHE A 126 8.20 -2.14 -6.38
N LYS A 127 7.35 -1.56 -7.23
CA LYS A 127 7.58 -1.49 -8.68
C LYS A 127 8.90 -0.80 -8.99
N ARG A 128 9.24 0.27 -8.26
CA ARG A 128 10.51 0.98 -8.45
C ARG A 128 11.73 0.12 -8.13
N PHE A 129 11.66 -0.67 -7.08
CA PHE A 129 12.77 -1.55 -6.68
C PHE A 129 12.86 -2.81 -7.56
N PHE A 130 11.74 -3.26 -8.12
CA PHE A 130 11.75 -4.34 -9.11
C PHE A 130 12.38 -3.85 -10.42
N GLU A 131 12.09 -2.61 -10.85
CA GLU A 131 12.79 -1.97 -11.98
C GLU A 131 14.30 -1.88 -11.73
N PHE A 132 14.73 -1.46 -10.53
CA PHE A 132 16.16 -1.41 -10.19
C PHE A 132 16.84 -2.78 -10.26
N HIS A 133 16.18 -3.83 -9.80
CA HIS A 133 16.70 -5.18 -9.92
C HIS A 133 16.90 -5.60 -11.39
N VAL A 134 15.94 -5.30 -12.26
CA VAL A 134 16.01 -5.63 -13.71
C VAL A 134 17.12 -4.85 -14.41
N LEU A 135 17.34 -3.59 -14.04
CA LEU A 135 18.36 -2.73 -14.66
C LEU A 135 19.80 -3.01 -14.18
N GLY A 136 19.99 -3.78 -13.10
CA GLY A 136 21.30 -4.19 -12.59
C GLY A 136 22.07 -3.08 -11.85
N GLU A 137 23.32 -3.38 -11.46
CA GLU A 137 24.15 -2.53 -10.58
C GLU A 137 24.50 -1.14 -11.15
N GLU A 138 24.42 -0.96 -12.47
CA GLU A 138 24.59 0.35 -13.11
C GLU A 138 23.43 1.31 -12.82
N ALA A 139 22.26 0.77 -12.44
CA ALA A 139 21.15 1.53 -11.91
C ALA A 139 21.33 1.81 -10.42
N VAL A 140 22.14 2.84 -10.13
CA VAL A 140 22.13 3.63 -8.89
C VAL A 140 22.92 3.03 -7.72
N GLY A 141 23.86 3.83 -7.18
CA GLY A 141 24.49 3.56 -5.89
C GLY A 141 23.46 3.20 -4.82
N SER A 142 23.43 1.92 -4.42
CA SER A 142 22.70 1.29 -3.33
C SER A 142 21.70 2.19 -2.59
N LYS A 143 20.53 2.49 -3.18
CA LYS A 143 19.44 3.16 -2.46
C LYS A 143 18.47 2.12 -1.92
N ARG A 144 18.46 1.98 -0.61
CA ARG A 144 17.42 1.30 0.18
C ARG A 144 16.28 2.30 0.42
N ALA A 145 15.04 1.89 0.23
CA ALA A 145 13.89 2.67 0.68
C ALA A 145 13.68 2.47 2.18
N VAL A 146 13.26 3.53 2.85
CA VAL A 146 12.84 3.53 4.26
C VAL A 146 11.47 4.19 4.28
N ILE A 147 10.42 3.42 4.59
CA ILE A 147 9.03 3.87 4.62
C ILE A 147 8.47 3.68 6.03
N HIS A 148 8.14 4.76 6.73
CA HIS A 148 7.57 4.73 8.08
C HIS A 148 6.05 4.52 7.99
N TYR A 149 5.63 3.32 7.60
CA TYR A 149 4.22 3.01 7.33
C TYR A 149 3.32 3.13 8.58
N ARG A 150 3.90 3.08 9.79
CA ARG A 150 3.25 3.42 11.07
C ARG A 150 4.23 4.22 11.92
N THR A 151 3.74 4.85 12.98
CA THR A 151 4.55 5.72 13.87
C THR A 151 5.78 5.03 14.45
N ASP A 152 5.65 3.74 14.79
CA ASP A 152 6.66 2.91 15.44
C ASP A 152 7.14 1.74 14.57
N GLU A 153 6.70 1.66 13.31
CA GLU A 153 7.03 0.56 12.41
C GLU A 153 7.61 1.07 11.09
N THR A 154 8.51 0.30 10.48
CA THR A 154 9.25 0.75 9.30
C THR A 154 9.43 -0.37 8.29
N LEU A 155 9.21 -0.04 7.04
CA LEU A 155 9.41 -0.91 5.88
C LEU A 155 10.70 -0.50 5.18
N PHE A 156 11.56 -1.48 4.94
CA PHE A 156 12.78 -1.30 4.16
C PHE A 156 12.67 -2.11 2.87
N VAL A 157 13.01 -1.50 1.73
CA VAL A 157 13.08 -2.21 0.45
C VAL A 157 14.45 -2.00 -0.16
N ARG A 158 15.07 -3.08 -0.64
CA ARG A 158 16.39 -3.02 -1.26
C ARG A 158 16.46 -3.94 -2.47
N ALA A 159 16.99 -3.41 -3.57
CA ALA A 159 17.31 -4.20 -4.75
C ALA A 159 18.78 -4.61 -4.66
N LEU A 160 19.04 -5.89 -4.92
CA LEU A 160 20.36 -6.48 -5.07
C LEU A 160 20.44 -7.13 -6.46
N ALA A 161 21.65 -7.50 -6.88
CA ALA A 161 21.88 -8.05 -8.21
C ALA A 161 21.04 -9.31 -8.50
N ASP A 162 20.82 -10.17 -7.51
CA ASP A 162 20.16 -11.47 -7.67
C ASP A 162 18.77 -11.56 -7.00
N ARG A 163 18.35 -10.52 -6.27
CA ARG A 163 17.13 -10.53 -5.44
C ARG A 163 16.66 -9.13 -5.07
N VAL A 164 15.43 -9.03 -4.58
CA VAL A 164 14.91 -7.86 -3.85
C VAL A 164 14.60 -8.29 -2.42
N THR A 165 15.05 -7.54 -1.43
CA THR A 165 14.70 -7.76 -0.03
C THR A 165 13.66 -6.74 0.44
N VAL A 166 12.65 -7.24 1.13
CA VAL A 166 11.58 -6.45 1.75
C VAL A 166 11.57 -6.77 3.24
N MET A 167 11.89 -5.79 4.08
CA MET A 167 12.04 -5.99 5.51
C MET A 167 11.02 -5.16 6.27
N PHE A 168 10.24 -5.81 7.12
CA PHE A 168 9.31 -5.15 8.04
C PHE A 168 9.93 -5.12 9.42
N SER A 169 10.08 -3.93 10.00
CA SER A 169 10.33 -3.70 11.41
C SER A 169 8.99 -3.41 12.08
N THR A 170 8.43 -4.40 12.76
CA THR A 170 7.12 -4.30 13.41
C THR A 170 7.26 -4.35 14.93
N VAL A 171 6.33 -3.69 15.64
CA VAL A 171 6.35 -3.53 17.10
C VAL A 171 5.14 -4.22 17.70
N PHE A 172 5.39 -5.15 18.61
CA PHE A 172 4.33 -5.87 19.33
C PHE A 172 4.08 -5.19 20.67
N LYS A 173 2.87 -4.68 20.87
CA LYS A 173 2.53 -3.91 22.07
C LYS A 173 2.12 -4.79 23.24
N ASP A 174 1.50 -5.93 22.95
CA ASP A 174 1.09 -6.91 23.94
C ASP A 174 2.21 -7.94 24.19
N PRO A 175 2.64 -8.15 25.45
CA PRO A 175 3.58 -9.21 25.80
C PRO A 175 3.14 -10.63 25.38
N ASP A 176 1.84 -10.91 25.34
CA ASP A 176 1.34 -12.22 24.93
C ASP A 176 1.52 -12.43 23.41
N ASP A 177 1.35 -11.37 22.61
CA ASP A 177 1.62 -11.40 21.17
C ASP A 177 3.11 -11.65 20.88
N VAL A 178 4.02 -11.26 21.78
CA VAL A 178 5.45 -11.55 21.66
C VAL A 178 5.75 -13.05 21.73
N ALA A 179 4.96 -13.83 22.46
CA ALA A 179 5.08 -15.29 22.48
C ALA A 179 4.49 -15.91 21.20
N ILE A 180 3.30 -15.46 20.79
CA ILE A 180 2.59 -15.98 19.62
C ILE A 180 3.37 -15.71 18.33
N ARG A 181 3.92 -14.48 18.17
CA ARG A 181 4.67 -14.11 16.96
C ARG A 181 5.85 -15.05 16.71
N LYS A 182 6.52 -15.52 17.76
CA LYS A 182 7.72 -16.35 17.62
C LYS A 182 7.37 -17.66 16.95
N VAL A 183 6.27 -18.28 17.37
CA VAL A 183 5.77 -19.53 16.77
C VAL A 183 5.36 -19.29 15.32
N PHE A 184 4.59 -18.23 15.05
CA PHE A 184 4.13 -17.91 13.70
C PHE A 184 5.27 -17.62 12.73
N LEU A 185 6.22 -16.76 13.13
CA LEU A 185 7.36 -16.39 12.29
C LEU A 185 8.34 -17.54 12.12
N GLN A 186 8.50 -18.40 13.13
CA GLN A 186 9.32 -19.62 12.99
C GLN A 186 8.74 -20.54 11.90
N GLU A 187 7.43 -20.83 11.92
CA GLU A 187 6.80 -21.61 10.84
C GLU A 187 6.94 -20.94 9.47
N LEU A 188 6.86 -19.60 9.41
CA LEU A 188 6.99 -18.85 8.17
C LEU A 188 8.42 -18.93 7.59
N THR A 189 9.47 -18.93 8.42
CA THR A 189 10.85 -19.13 7.96
C THR A 189 11.09 -20.53 7.39
N GLU A 190 10.29 -21.52 7.79
CA GLU A 190 10.36 -22.89 7.29
C GLU A 190 9.51 -23.15 6.04
N VAL A 191 8.83 -22.13 5.49
CA VAL A 191 7.87 -22.29 4.36
C VAL A 191 8.48 -23.01 3.15
N GLN A 192 9.77 -22.78 2.86
CA GLN A 192 10.47 -23.40 1.74
C GLN A 192 10.72 -24.90 1.89
N ARG A 193 10.56 -25.47 3.10
CA ARG A 193 10.57 -26.92 3.31
C ARG A 193 9.37 -27.61 2.66
N ARG A 194 8.24 -26.89 2.57
CA ARG A 194 6.97 -27.39 2.00
C ARG A 194 6.71 -26.82 0.61
N ILE A 195 7.09 -25.57 0.38
CA ILE A 195 6.84 -24.83 -0.86
C ILE A 195 8.16 -24.28 -1.40
N HIS A 196 8.90 -25.10 -2.13
CA HIS A 196 10.24 -24.75 -2.63
C HIS A 196 10.31 -23.47 -3.47
N ARG A 197 9.22 -23.12 -4.18
CA ARG A 197 9.15 -21.92 -5.01
C ARG A 197 8.78 -20.65 -4.26
N ALA A 198 8.45 -20.70 -2.97
CA ALA A 198 8.08 -19.52 -2.19
C ALA A 198 9.28 -18.57 -1.98
N PRO A 199 9.04 -17.27 -1.69
CA PRO A 199 10.03 -16.39 -1.10
C PRO A 199 10.71 -17.01 0.11
N GLN A 200 12.00 -16.73 0.28
CA GLN A 200 12.68 -17.07 1.53
C GLN A 200 12.27 -16.01 2.57
N VAL A 201 12.01 -16.45 3.80
CA VAL A 201 11.67 -15.58 4.91
C VAL A 201 12.72 -15.73 6.00
N LEU A 202 13.24 -14.60 6.50
CA LEU A 202 14.16 -14.53 7.64
C LEU A 202 13.50 -13.74 8.76
N TYR A 203 13.86 -14.07 10.00
CA TYR A 203 13.35 -13.43 11.19
C TYR A 203 14.49 -13.12 12.16
N SER A 204 14.53 -11.91 12.70
CA SER A 204 15.38 -11.56 13.85
C SER A 204 14.58 -10.81 14.91
N GLN A 205 14.93 -11.05 16.18
CA GLN A 205 14.29 -10.43 17.33
C GLN A 205 15.13 -9.26 17.85
N GLY A 206 14.47 -8.12 18.03
CA GLY A 206 14.93 -6.95 18.75
C GLY A 206 16.14 -6.20 18.20
N THR A 207 16.90 -6.79 17.29
CA THR A 207 18.08 -6.18 16.67
C THR A 207 17.97 -6.21 15.15
N PRO A 208 18.20 -5.05 14.49
CA PRO A 208 18.27 -4.99 13.04
C PRO A 208 19.49 -5.75 12.52
N SER A 209 19.38 -6.33 11.33
CA SER A 209 20.52 -6.93 10.63
C SER A 209 21.56 -5.87 10.25
N THR A 210 22.79 -6.29 9.98
CA THR A 210 23.91 -5.38 9.63
C THR A 210 23.58 -4.48 8.44
N GLU A 211 22.80 -4.98 7.48
CA GLU A 211 22.32 -4.22 6.32
C GLU A 211 21.40 -3.05 6.66
N LEU A 212 20.86 -2.98 7.89
CA LEU A 212 20.03 -1.89 8.40
C LEU A 212 20.80 -0.93 9.32
N GLN A 213 22.11 -1.09 9.48
CA GLN A 213 22.91 -0.11 10.22
C GLN A 213 22.84 1.28 9.58
N GLY A 214 22.80 2.31 10.42
CA GLY A 214 22.73 3.71 10.00
C GLY A 214 21.32 4.19 9.57
N THR A 215 20.26 3.43 9.81
CA THR A 215 18.87 3.89 9.64
C THR A 215 18.19 4.21 10.97
N SER A 216 16.96 4.71 10.89
CA SER A 216 15.97 4.77 11.96
C SER A 216 15.43 3.39 12.40
N ALA A 217 16.19 2.31 12.19
CA ALA A 217 15.78 0.96 12.57
C ALA A 217 15.63 0.84 14.09
N ALA A 218 14.42 0.46 14.54
CA ALA A 218 14.11 0.35 15.96
C ALA A 218 14.84 -0.82 16.64
N VAL A 219 15.24 -0.65 17.90
CA VAL A 219 15.85 -1.69 18.73
C VAL A 219 15.01 -1.87 19.97
N GLY A 220 14.69 -3.10 20.34
CA GLY A 220 13.93 -3.40 21.55
C GLY A 220 13.35 -4.80 21.57
N ASP A 221 13.13 -5.36 22.76
CA ASP A 221 12.66 -6.76 22.91
C ASP A 221 11.31 -7.03 22.25
N ASN A 222 10.49 -5.99 22.10
CA ASN A 222 9.19 -6.02 21.47
C ASN A 222 9.22 -5.77 19.95
N VAL A 223 10.39 -5.48 19.36
CA VAL A 223 10.58 -5.31 17.92
C VAL A 223 10.87 -6.65 17.25
N ALA A 224 10.27 -6.88 16.09
CA ALA A 224 10.58 -8.00 15.21
C ALA A 224 10.94 -7.50 13.82
N TYR A 225 12.00 -8.07 13.25
CA TYR A 225 12.36 -7.87 11.86
C TYR A 225 11.99 -9.11 11.07
N VAL A 226 11.13 -8.93 10.06
CA VAL A 226 10.71 -9.99 9.13
C VAL A 226 11.18 -9.60 7.74
N THR A 227 12.06 -10.42 7.17
CA THR A 227 12.66 -10.15 5.86
C THR A 227 12.17 -11.15 4.83
N PHE A 228 11.49 -10.67 3.80
CA PHE A 228 11.16 -11.43 2.61
C PHE A 228 12.23 -11.24 1.56
N VAL A 229 12.77 -12.35 1.06
CA VAL A 229 13.73 -12.37 -0.04
C VAL A 229 13.01 -12.82 -1.30
N LEU A 230 12.85 -11.88 -2.23
CA LEU A 230 12.20 -12.07 -3.50
C LEU A 230 13.25 -12.32 -4.60
N PHE A 231 13.14 -13.45 -5.29
CA PHE A 231 13.99 -13.80 -6.43
C PHE A 231 13.31 -13.37 -7.73
N PRO A 232 14.02 -13.32 -8.88
CA PRO A 232 13.45 -12.88 -10.17
C PRO A 232 12.09 -13.50 -10.50
N ARG A 233 11.90 -14.80 -10.19
CA ARG A 233 10.64 -15.54 -10.36
C ARG A 233 9.44 -15.01 -9.56
N HIS A 234 9.64 -14.10 -8.60
CA HIS A 234 8.59 -13.48 -7.79
C HIS A 234 8.29 -12.04 -8.22
N LEU A 235 9.09 -11.47 -9.13
CA LEU A 235 9.05 -10.05 -9.48
C LEU A 235 8.32 -9.77 -10.80
N THR A 236 8.05 -10.81 -11.58
CA THR A 236 7.31 -10.74 -12.84
C THR A 236 5.81 -10.74 -12.58
N GLU A 237 5.09 -9.79 -13.20
CA GLU A 237 3.62 -9.82 -13.33
C GLU A 237 3.17 -11.00 -14.21
#